data_AF-A0A077ZCI4-F1
#
_entry.id   AF-A0A077ZCI4-F1
#
_cell.length_a   1.000
_cell.length_b   1.000
_cell.length_c   1.000
_cell.angle_alpha   90.00
_cell.angle_beta   90.00
_cell.angle_gamma   90.00
#
_symmetry.space_group_name_H-M   'P 1'
#
loop_
_entity.id
_entity.type
_entity.pdbx_description
1 polymer ?
#
loop_
_entity_poly.entity_id
_entity_poly.type
_entity_poly.pdbx_seq_one_letter_code
_entity_poly.pdbx_strand_id
1 'polypeptide(L)'
;MATAEKIWLRRVQRETFEEDYQRLKRNGTLTSLDAFLDEDGIIRVGGRLQSTDLPEKTKQPIVLPSKYTVVDLLIRRAHERQLHAGVEQTLATTMQQFWILHSRSSLKRVLRSCIICKRQNAPSFQQKIGSLPPERVSAKHVYEHLASRRIIWKFITEQSPWDGGAWERLVRSVKTALKKTLHRSLLNADETMTMLCEVESQINARHLTFEKIRGTRNPITPFHFLRGRPPEVNTTVEKDDLGTSAFAAELTKRWQHYRVVLSQLWNRWKKEYVVKAETHGLEKDNPLLLAIFYL
;
A
#
# COMPACT_ATOMS: atom_id res chain seq x y z
N MET A 1 -27.43 -32.51 16.52
CA MET A 1 -26.98 -31.20 16.00
C MET A 1 -26.03 -31.35 14.81
N ALA A 2 -24.87 -32.02 14.96
CA ALA A 2 -23.84 -32.11 13.92
C ALA A 2 -24.34 -32.67 12.56
N THR A 3 -25.25 -33.64 12.59
CA THR A 3 -25.79 -34.26 11.36
C THR A 3 -26.58 -33.27 10.50
N ALA A 4 -27.41 -32.43 11.12
CA ALA A 4 -28.21 -31.44 10.38
C ALA A 4 -27.31 -30.38 9.74
N GLU A 5 -26.27 -29.92 10.45
CA GLU A 5 -25.30 -28.97 9.92
C GLU A 5 -24.59 -29.53 8.69
N LYS A 6 -24.10 -30.78 8.76
CA LYS A 6 -23.48 -31.47 7.62
C LYS A 6 -24.40 -31.57 6.40
N ILE A 7 -25.69 -31.87 6.60
CA ILE A 7 -26.69 -31.94 5.53
C ILE A 7 -26.82 -30.59 4.81
N TRP A 8 -26.93 -29.49 5.55
CA TRP A 8 -27.02 -28.14 4.96
C TRP A 8 -25.75 -27.76 4.19
N LEU A 9 -24.56 -28.04 4.73
CA LEU A 9 -23.29 -27.73 4.06
C LEU A 9 -23.13 -28.52 2.77
N ARG A 10 -23.47 -29.82 2.79
CA ARG A 10 -23.44 -30.69 1.61
C ARG A 10 -24.38 -30.18 0.52
N ARG A 11 -25.57 -29.71 0.91
CA ARG A 11 -26.54 -29.13 -0.02
C ARG A 11 -26.00 -27.85 -0.67
N VAL A 12 -25.47 -26.92 0.12
CA VAL A 12 -24.88 -25.67 -0.39
C VAL A 12 -23.74 -25.95 -1.36
N GLN A 13 -22.86 -26.91 -1.05
CA GLN A 13 -21.76 -27.28 -1.93
C GLN A 13 -22.24 -27.87 -3.27
N ARG A 14 -23.26 -28.73 -3.25
CA ARG A 14 -23.84 -29.28 -4.50
C ARG A 14 -24.48 -28.21 -5.37
N GLU A 15 -25.16 -27.26 -4.77
CA GLU A 15 -25.81 -26.17 -5.54
C GLU A 15 -24.78 -25.22 -6.18
N THR A 16 -23.63 -24.96 -5.55
CA THR A 16 -22.65 -23.97 -6.04
C THR A 16 -21.47 -24.58 -6.80
N PHE A 17 -20.99 -25.74 -6.37
CA PHE A 17 -19.74 -26.35 -6.81
C PHE A 17 -20.00 -27.68 -7.53
N GLU A 18 -21.13 -27.81 -8.25
CA GLU A 18 -21.50 -29.06 -8.93
C GLU A 18 -20.39 -29.55 -9.88
N GLU A 19 -19.77 -28.64 -10.64
CA GLU A 19 -18.65 -28.98 -11.54
C GLU A 19 -17.45 -29.56 -10.78
N ASP A 20 -17.04 -28.90 -9.69
CA ASP A 20 -15.94 -29.35 -8.85
C ASP A 20 -16.27 -30.68 -8.18
N TYR A 21 -17.52 -30.86 -7.75
CA TYR A 21 -18.01 -32.09 -7.14
C TYR A 21 -17.95 -33.28 -8.12
N GLN A 22 -18.35 -33.07 -9.38
CA GLN A 22 -18.26 -34.11 -10.42
C GLN A 22 -16.79 -34.42 -10.77
N ARG A 23 -15.92 -33.40 -10.81
CA ARG A 23 -14.48 -33.60 -11.04
C ARG A 23 -13.83 -34.39 -9.90
N LEU A 24 -14.18 -34.08 -8.65
CA LEU A 24 -13.68 -34.80 -7.47
C LEU A 24 -14.13 -36.26 -7.45
N LYS A 25 -15.37 -36.56 -7.86
CA LYS A 25 -15.84 -37.94 -8.00
C LYS A 25 -15.06 -38.73 -9.05
N ARG A 26 -14.61 -38.09 -10.12
CA ARG A 26 -13.87 -38.74 -11.22
C ARG A 26 -12.38 -38.91 -10.90
N ASN A 27 -11.74 -37.84 -10.41
CA ASN A 27 -10.29 -37.75 -10.29
C ASN A 27 -9.77 -37.87 -8.85
N GLY A 28 -10.67 -37.92 -7.86
CA GLY A 28 -10.33 -38.00 -6.43
C GLY A 28 -9.86 -36.68 -5.81
N THR A 29 -9.09 -35.86 -6.53
CA THR A 29 -8.49 -34.61 -5.99
C THR A 29 -8.44 -33.48 -7.02
N LEU A 30 -8.61 -32.22 -6.58
CA LEU A 30 -8.41 -31.00 -7.38
C LEU A 30 -7.09 -30.30 -7.02
N THR A 31 -6.26 -30.02 -8.03
CA THR A 31 -4.85 -29.56 -7.89
C THR A 31 -4.66 -28.14 -7.33
N SER A 32 -5.65 -27.25 -7.42
CA SER A 32 -5.48 -25.86 -6.96
C SER A 32 -5.56 -25.70 -5.44
N LEU A 33 -6.24 -26.62 -4.75
CA LEU A 33 -6.56 -26.54 -3.33
C LEU A 33 -6.35 -27.87 -2.58
N ASP A 34 -5.77 -28.89 -3.21
CA ASP A 34 -5.78 -30.28 -2.72
C ASP A 34 -7.17 -30.67 -2.16
N ALA A 35 -8.21 -30.26 -2.89
CA ALA A 35 -9.58 -30.47 -2.42
C ALA A 35 -9.97 -31.94 -2.64
N PHE A 36 -10.69 -32.52 -1.68
CA PHE A 36 -11.16 -33.91 -1.74
C PHE A 36 -12.55 -34.04 -1.09
N LEU A 37 -13.20 -35.18 -1.30
CA LEU A 37 -14.50 -35.51 -0.69
C LEU A 37 -14.29 -36.37 0.56
N ASP A 38 -14.88 -35.92 1.67
CA ASP A 38 -14.95 -36.68 2.93
C ASP A 38 -15.95 -37.86 2.84
N GLU A 39 -16.00 -38.73 3.85
CA GLU A 39 -16.96 -39.84 3.99
C GLU A 39 -18.42 -39.35 3.90
N ASP A 40 -18.68 -38.17 4.47
CA ASP A 40 -19.96 -37.47 4.36
C ASP A 40 -20.15 -36.78 3.00
N GLY A 41 -19.32 -37.05 1.99
CA GLY A 41 -19.32 -36.42 0.66
C GLY A 41 -19.39 -34.90 0.69
N ILE A 42 -18.65 -34.28 1.61
CA ILE A 42 -18.45 -32.84 1.75
C ILE A 42 -17.06 -32.50 1.19
N ILE A 43 -16.96 -31.41 0.43
CA ILE A 43 -15.69 -30.92 -0.11
C ILE A 43 -14.89 -30.29 1.02
N ARG A 44 -13.68 -30.81 1.27
CA ARG A 44 -12.71 -30.27 2.22
C ARG A 44 -11.42 -29.88 1.50
N VAL A 45 -10.70 -28.95 2.11
CA VAL A 45 -9.36 -28.55 1.68
C VAL A 45 -8.33 -29.41 2.42
N GLY A 46 -7.49 -30.11 1.67
CA GLY A 46 -6.31 -30.77 2.21
C GLY A 46 -5.24 -29.78 2.64
N GLY A 47 -4.18 -30.28 3.27
CA GLY A 47 -3.10 -29.42 3.71
C GLY A 47 -2.00 -30.15 4.44
N ARG A 48 -0.96 -29.40 4.79
CA ARG A 48 0.30 -29.92 5.37
C ARG A 48 0.25 -30.18 6.87
N LEU A 49 -0.92 -30.07 7.49
CA LEU A 49 -1.11 -30.20 8.94
C LEU A 49 -1.56 -31.61 9.37
N GLN A 50 -1.53 -32.62 8.48
CA GLN A 50 -2.01 -33.97 8.78
C GLN A 50 -1.31 -34.61 9.99
N SER A 51 0.00 -34.40 10.15
CA SER A 51 0.82 -34.98 11.22
C SER A 51 0.72 -34.26 12.58
N THR A 52 -0.14 -33.25 12.72
CA THR A 52 -0.30 -32.50 13.98
C THR A 52 -1.35 -33.12 14.90
N ASP A 53 -1.33 -32.80 16.19
CA ASP A 53 -2.38 -33.22 17.14
C ASP A 53 -3.64 -32.33 17.09
N LEU A 54 -3.80 -31.52 16.03
CA LEU A 54 -4.94 -30.65 15.87
C LEU A 54 -6.23 -31.44 15.60
N PRO A 55 -7.41 -30.90 15.97
CA PRO A 55 -8.69 -31.49 15.61
C PRO A 55 -8.85 -31.61 14.10
N GLU A 56 -9.47 -32.70 13.64
CA GLU A 56 -9.63 -33.00 12.20
C GLU A 56 -10.33 -31.86 11.42
N LYS A 57 -11.32 -31.23 12.06
CA LYS A 57 -12.01 -30.04 11.54
C LYS A 57 -11.08 -28.87 11.18
N THR A 58 -9.95 -28.75 11.87
CA THR A 58 -8.94 -27.70 11.67
C THR A 58 -7.89 -28.12 10.65
N LYS A 59 -7.56 -29.41 10.60
CA LYS A 59 -6.67 -29.96 9.57
C LYS A 59 -7.29 -29.87 8.18
N GLN A 60 -8.59 -30.12 8.09
CA GLN A 60 -9.31 -30.29 6.83
C GLN A 60 -10.59 -29.42 6.82
N PRO A 61 -10.47 -28.09 6.65
CA PRO A 61 -11.61 -27.19 6.68
C PRO A 61 -12.56 -27.41 5.51
N ILE A 62 -13.85 -27.16 5.73
CA ILE A 62 -14.92 -27.38 4.74
C ILE A 62 -15.00 -26.20 3.77
N VAL A 63 -14.96 -26.45 2.46
CA VAL A 63 -15.07 -25.39 1.44
C VAL A 63 -16.47 -24.80 1.42
N LEU A 64 -16.59 -23.48 1.49
CA LEU A 64 -17.87 -22.78 1.40
C LEU A 64 -17.84 -21.60 0.43
N PRO A 65 -18.96 -21.34 -0.26
CA PRO A 65 -19.06 -20.22 -1.18
C PRO A 65 -19.12 -18.88 -0.43
N SER A 66 -18.75 -17.79 -1.12
CA SER A 66 -18.67 -16.45 -0.51
C SER A 66 -20.04 -15.83 -0.16
N LYS A 67 -21.11 -16.23 -0.87
CA LYS A 67 -22.43 -15.59 -0.84
C LYS A 67 -23.54 -16.63 -0.66
N TYR A 68 -23.78 -17.07 0.57
CA TYR A 68 -24.91 -17.94 0.91
C TYR A 68 -25.41 -17.60 2.31
N THR A 69 -26.73 -17.68 2.52
CA THR A 69 -27.35 -17.37 3.82
C THR A 69 -26.79 -18.21 4.95
N VAL A 70 -26.55 -19.52 4.71
CA VAL A 70 -25.96 -20.42 5.71
C VAL A 70 -24.55 -19.96 6.11
N VAL A 71 -23.73 -19.52 5.14
CA VAL A 71 -22.38 -19.00 5.39
C VAL A 71 -22.43 -17.72 6.21
N ASP A 72 -23.38 -16.83 5.89
CA ASP A 72 -23.59 -15.60 6.66
C ASP A 72 -24.01 -15.89 8.11
N LEU A 73 -24.88 -16.88 8.31
CA LEU A 73 -25.28 -17.34 9.65
C LEU A 73 -24.11 -17.96 10.43
N LEU A 74 -23.24 -18.74 9.77
CA LEU A 74 -22.04 -19.30 10.39
C LEU A 74 -21.04 -18.22 10.80
N ILE A 75 -20.78 -17.25 9.92
CA ILE A 75 -19.93 -16.10 10.22
C ILE A 75 -20.51 -15.31 11.40
N ARG A 76 -21.83 -15.05 11.38
CA ARG A 76 -22.51 -14.32 12.46
C ARG A 76 -22.42 -15.06 13.79
N ARG A 77 -22.63 -16.38 13.79
CA ARG A 77 -22.46 -17.25 14.97
C ARG A 77 -21.03 -17.20 15.51
N ALA A 78 -20.02 -17.26 14.64
CA ALA A 78 -18.62 -17.15 15.05
C ALA A 78 -18.31 -15.77 15.64
N HIS A 79 -18.81 -14.71 15.00
CA HIS A 79 -18.66 -13.32 15.45
C HIS A 79 -19.30 -13.06 16.82
N GLU A 80 -20.53 -13.53 17.05
CA GLU A 80 -21.24 -13.39 18.32
C GLU A 80 -20.55 -14.19 19.44
N ARG A 81 -20.03 -15.38 19.15
CA ARG A 81 -19.25 -16.19 20.11
C ARG A 81 -17.92 -15.57 20.49
N GLN A 82 -17.29 -14.85 19.56
CA GLN A 82 -16.07 -14.10 19.79
C GLN A 82 -16.35 -12.70 20.35
N LEU A 83 -17.52 -12.49 20.98
CA LEU A 83 -17.92 -11.24 21.63
C LEU A 83 -17.77 -10.01 20.71
N HIS A 84 -18.20 -10.15 19.47
CA HIS A 84 -18.12 -9.10 18.46
C HIS A 84 -16.68 -8.70 18.08
N ALA A 85 -15.74 -9.64 18.13
CA ALA A 85 -14.38 -9.49 17.66
C ALA A 85 -14.29 -8.92 16.22
N GLY A 86 -13.16 -8.27 15.94
CA GLY A 86 -12.86 -7.69 14.63
C GLY A 86 -12.79 -8.73 13.50
N VAL A 87 -12.64 -8.23 12.27
CA VAL A 87 -12.65 -9.06 11.05
C VAL A 87 -11.59 -10.14 11.08
N GLU A 88 -10.35 -9.83 11.47
CA GLU A 88 -9.24 -10.79 11.41
C GLU A 88 -9.36 -11.89 12.49
N GLN A 89 -9.84 -11.58 13.69
CA GLN A 89 -10.07 -12.58 14.74
C GLN A 89 -11.25 -13.50 14.40
N THR A 90 -12.33 -12.92 13.88
CA THR A 90 -13.47 -13.70 13.38
C THR A 90 -13.05 -14.57 12.21
N LEU A 91 -12.17 -14.06 11.33
CA LEU A 91 -11.59 -14.82 10.23
C LEU A 91 -10.79 -16.01 10.76
N ALA A 92 -9.85 -15.78 11.67
CA ALA A 92 -9.02 -16.85 12.24
C ALA A 92 -9.89 -17.97 12.84
N THR A 93 -10.91 -17.60 13.63
CA THR A 93 -11.84 -18.56 14.24
C THR A 93 -12.66 -19.32 13.21
N THR A 94 -13.19 -18.62 12.19
CA THR A 94 -13.99 -19.26 11.12
C THR A 94 -13.13 -20.18 10.27
N MET A 95 -11.89 -19.78 9.97
CA MET A 95 -10.96 -20.54 9.13
C MET A 95 -10.42 -21.81 9.81
N GLN A 96 -10.54 -21.93 11.14
CA GLN A 96 -10.26 -23.18 11.86
C GLN A 96 -11.25 -24.31 11.55
N GLN A 97 -12.35 -24.03 10.83
CA GLN A 97 -13.37 -25.01 10.50
C GLN A 97 -13.82 -24.93 9.04
N PHE A 98 -13.76 -23.75 8.42
CA PHE A 98 -14.33 -23.49 7.10
C PHE A 98 -13.37 -22.74 6.19
N TRP A 99 -13.26 -23.17 4.94
CA TRP A 99 -12.55 -22.46 3.88
C TRP A 99 -13.56 -21.67 3.02
N ILE A 100 -13.83 -20.43 3.41
CA ILE A 100 -14.80 -19.58 2.69
C ILE A 100 -14.09 -18.88 1.53
N LEU A 101 -14.61 -19.02 0.31
CA LEU A 101 -14.12 -18.25 -0.85
C LEU A 101 -14.28 -16.75 -0.59
N HIS A 102 -13.25 -15.95 -0.92
CA HIS A 102 -13.23 -14.51 -0.63
C HIS A 102 -13.56 -14.16 0.83
N SER A 103 -13.13 -15.02 1.78
CA SER A 103 -13.49 -14.96 3.21
C SER A 103 -13.49 -13.55 3.80
N ARG A 104 -12.40 -12.79 3.64
CA ARG A 104 -12.28 -11.40 4.15
C ARG A 104 -13.44 -10.51 3.70
N SER A 105 -13.82 -10.57 2.43
CA SER A 105 -14.90 -9.76 1.86
C SER A 105 -16.27 -10.19 2.41
N SER A 106 -16.50 -11.50 2.51
CA SER A 106 -17.72 -12.06 3.08
C SER A 106 -17.87 -11.69 4.57
N LEU A 107 -16.81 -11.84 5.36
CA LEU A 107 -16.82 -11.45 6.77
C LEU A 107 -17.06 -9.96 6.94
N LYS A 108 -16.37 -9.09 6.19
CA LYS A 108 -16.61 -7.63 6.23
C LYS A 108 -18.08 -7.28 5.95
N ARG A 109 -18.71 -7.97 4.99
CA ARG A 109 -20.13 -7.76 4.65
C ARG A 109 -21.05 -8.13 5.81
N VAL A 110 -20.86 -9.31 6.40
CA VAL A 110 -21.68 -9.80 7.52
C VAL A 110 -21.50 -8.91 8.75
N LEU A 111 -20.25 -8.61 9.14
CA LEU A 111 -19.95 -7.81 10.32
C LEU A 111 -20.47 -6.37 10.20
N ARG A 112 -20.47 -5.79 8.99
CA ARG A 112 -21.06 -4.46 8.74
C ARG A 112 -22.57 -4.41 9.02
N SER A 113 -23.27 -5.54 8.88
CA SER A 113 -24.70 -5.66 9.17
C SER A 113 -25.01 -5.93 10.66
N CYS A 114 -24.00 -6.21 11.48
CA CYS A 114 -24.20 -6.43 12.91
C CYS A 114 -24.60 -5.12 13.61
N ILE A 115 -25.80 -5.11 14.21
CA ILE A 115 -26.36 -3.93 14.88
C ILE A 115 -25.49 -3.50 16.08
N ILE A 116 -24.96 -4.46 16.83
CA ILE A 116 -24.10 -4.20 17.99
C ILE A 116 -22.82 -3.50 17.54
N CYS A 117 -22.10 -4.06 16.56
CA CYS A 117 -20.92 -3.42 16.00
C CYS A 117 -21.23 -2.08 15.34
N LYS A 118 -22.38 -1.93 14.67
CA LYS A 118 -22.77 -0.66 14.04
C LYS A 118 -23.00 0.43 15.08
N ARG A 119 -23.59 0.10 16.22
CA ARG A 119 -23.77 1.04 17.34
C ARG A 119 -22.45 1.37 18.01
N GLN A 120 -21.60 0.38 18.25
CA GLN A 120 -20.30 0.56 18.91
C GLN A 120 -19.30 1.33 18.03
N ASN A 121 -19.33 1.13 16.71
CA ASN A 121 -18.45 1.81 15.76
C ASN A 121 -19.10 3.06 15.12
N ALA A 122 -20.26 3.50 15.61
CA ALA A 122 -20.85 4.73 15.12
C ALA A 122 -19.87 5.89 15.40
N PRO A 123 -19.58 6.76 14.42
CA PRO A 123 -18.78 7.94 14.70
C PRO A 123 -19.49 8.77 15.77
N SER A 124 -18.70 9.34 16.69
CA SER A 124 -19.23 10.38 17.57
C SER A 124 -19.74 11.56 16.74
N PHE A 125 -20.66 12.33 17.31
CA PHE A 125 -21.12 13.57 16.69
C PHE A 125 -19.92 14.46 16.36
N GLN A 126 -19.69 14.69 15.07
CA GLN A 126 -18.64 15.59 14.60
C GLN A 126 -19.19 17.01 14.61
N GLN A 127 -18.68 17.84 15.51
CA GLN A 127 -19.00 19.27 15.51
C GLN A 127 -18.56 19.88 14.17
N LYS A 128 -19.48 20.53 13.47
CA LYS A 128 -19.13 21.33 12.29
C LYS A 128 -18.26 22.50 12.74
N ILE A 129 -17.02 22.53 12.27
CA ILE A 129 -16.11 23.66 12.48
C ILE A 129 -16.62 24.81 11.61
N GLY A 130 -16.75 26.01 12.18
CA GLY A 130 -17.14 27.20 11.43
C GLY A 130 -16.11 27.56 10.35
N SER A 131 -16.50 28.41 9.41
CA SER A 131 -15.58 28.93 8.40
C SER A 131 -14.33 29.54 9.05
N LEU A 132 -13.16 29.26 8.47
CA LEU A 132 -11.92 29.86 8.93
C LEU A 132 -12.00 31.40 8.77
N PRO A 133 -11.56 32.17 9.78
CA PRO A 133 -11.57 33.63 9.68
C PRO A 133 -10.63 34.08 8.55
N PRO A 134 -10.93 35.21 7.87
CA PRO A 134 -10.20 35.64 6.68
C PRO A 134 -8.70 35.77 6.95
N GLU A 135 -8.28 36.19 8.14
CA GLU A 135 -6.88 36.32 8.54
C GLU A 135 -6.09 35.00 8.48
N ARG A 136 -6.76 33.85 8.61
CA ARG A 136 -6.14 32.52 8.48
C ARG A 136 -6.03 32.04 7.03
N VAL A 137 -6.85 32.59 6.14
CA VAL A 137 -6.96 32.16 4.73
C VAL A 137 -6.22 33.12 3.79
N SER A 138 -6.31 34.43 4.07
CA SER A 138 -5.77 35.54 3.28
C SER A 138 -4.64 36.28 4.01
N ALA A 139 -3.79 35.57 4.75
CA ALA A 139 -2.64 36.15 5.45
C ALA A 139 -1.65 36.77 4.44
N LYS A 140 -1.87 38.03 4.06
CA LYS A 140 -1.16 38.73 2.98
C LYS A 140 0.37 38.65 3.15
N HIS A 141 0.83 38.86 4.39
CA HIS A 141 2.26 38.78 4.72
C HIS A 141 2.85 37.38 4.48
N VAL A 142 2.08 36.31 4.68
CA VAL A 142 2.52 34.93 4.39
C VAL A 142 2.66 34.73 2.88
N TYR A 143 1.67 35.16 2.10
CA TYR A 143 1.75 35.09 0.64
C TYR A 143 2.93 35.90 0.08
N GLU A 144 3.14 37.13 0.58
CA GLU A 144 4.27 37.98 0.19
C GLU A 144 5.62 37.33 0.55
N HIS A 145 5.73 36.76 1.77
CA HIS A 145 6.94 36.06 2.21
C HIS A 145 7.23 34.83 1.34
N LEU A 146 6.22 34.00 1.07
CA LEU A 146 6.38 32.81 0.23
C LEU A 146 6.67 33.16 -1.22
N ALA A 147 6.03 34.20 -1.76
CA ALA A 147 6.31 34.72 -3.10
C ALA A 147 7.76 35.22 -3.22
N SER A 148 8.29 35.89 -2.19
CA SER A 148 9.71 36.29 -2.15
C SER A 148 10.68 35.09 -2.24
N ARG A 149 10.23 33.92 -1.79
CA ARG A 149 10.94 32.63 -1.86
C ARG A 149 10.58 31.79 -3.08
N ARG A 150 9.79 32.32 -4.02
CA ARG A 150 9.28 31.63 -5.22
C ARG A 150 8.44 30.38 -4.89
N ILE A 151 7.73 30.40 -3.76
CA ILE A 151 6.84 29.34 -3.32
C ILE A 151 5.39 29.72 -3.66
N ILE A 152 4.69 28.85 -4.39
CA ILE A 152 3.28 29.04 -4.74
C ILE A 152 2.43 28.32 -3.70
N TRP A 153 1.67 29.07 -2.91
CA TRP A 153 0.70 28.51 -1.98
C TRP A 153 -0.57 28.11 -2.73
N LYS A 154 -0.97 26.83 -2.63
CA LYS A 154 -2.20 26.29 -3.23
C LYS A 154 -2.98 25.53 -2.17
N PHE A 155 -4.26 25.85 -2.01
CA PHE A 155 -5.17 25.04 -1.20
C PHE A 155 -5.61 23.79 -1.97
N ILE A 156 -5.66 22.65 -1.28
CA ILE A 156 -6.38 21.48 -1.80
C ILE A 156 -7.88 21.75 -1.79
N THR A 157 -8.62 21.10 -2.67
CA THR A 157 -10.08 21.10 -2.59
C THR A 157 -10.52 20.43 -1.28
N GLU A 158 -11.42 21.07 -0.53
CA GLU A 158 -11.85 20.65 0.82
C GLU A 158 -12.29 19.18 0.91
N GLN A 159 -12.90 18.67 -0.17
CA GLN A 159 -13.40 17.29 -0.27
C GLN A 159 -12.43 16.34 -0.97
N SER A 160 -11.18 16.74 -1.22
CA SER A 160 -10.21 15.96 -2.00
C SER A 160 -8.91 15.69 -1.23
N PRO A 161 -8.98 15.01 -0.07
CA PRO A 161 -7.79 14.69 0.73
C PRO A 161 -6.79 13.78 -0.02
N TRP A 162 -7.24 13.03 -1.03
CA TRP A 162 -6.35 12.18 -1.84
C TRP A 162 -5.37 12.98 -2.69
N ASP A 163 -5.71 14.24 -3.06
CA ASP A 163 -4.85 15.12 -3.85
C ASP A 163 -3.53 15.39 -3.12
N GLY A 164 -3.60 15.52 -1.79
CA GLY A 164 -2.43 15.67 -0.93
C GLY A 164 -1.72 14.41 -0.48
N GLY A 165 -2.20 13.23 -0.90
CA GLY A 165 -1.66 11.96 -0.43
C GLY A 165 -0.18 11.74 -0.77
N ALA A 166 0.32 12.33 -1.87
CA ALA A 166 1.72 12.20 -2.27
C ALA A 166 2.68 12.88 -1.28
N TRP A 167 2.50 14.18 -1.02
CA TRP A 167 3.38 14.92 -0.10
C TRP A 167 3.14 14.55 1.36
N GLU A 168 1.91 14.20 1.76
CA GLU A 168 1.66 13.70 3.12
C GLU A 168 2.42 12.40 3.43
N ARG A 169 2.54 11.49 2.45
CA ARG A 169 3.37 10.29 2.59
C ARG A 169 4.86 10.63 2.73
N LEU A 170 5.34 11.64 2.02
CA LEU A 170 6.72 12.13 2.18
C LEU A 170 6.94 12.76 3.55
N VAL A 171 6.06 13.65 4.01
CA VAL A 171 6.10 14.25 5.35
C VAL A 171 6.06 13.18 6.44
N ARG A 172 5.23 12.14 6.28
CA ARG A 172 5.21 10.99 7.20
C ARG A 172 6.56 10.29 7.26
N SER A 173 7.26 10.14 6.13
CA SER A 173 8.59 9.51 6.07
C SER A 173 9.62 10.34 6.84
N VAL A 174 9.64 11.65 6.65
CA VAL A 174 10.48 12.60 7.41
C VAL A 174 10.20 12.48 8.91
N LYS A 175 8.93 12.62 9.32
CA LYS A 175 8.52 12.54 10.73
C LYS A 175 8.88 11.19 11.36
N THR A 176 8.74 10.10 10.62
CA THR A 176 9.08 8.75 11.10
C THR A 176 10.59 8.60 11.31
N ALA A 177 11.41 9.12 10.39
CA ALA A 177 12.86 9.14 10.53
C ALA A 177 13.27 9.93 11.77
N LEU A 178 12.81 11.18 11.89
CA LEU A 178 13.10 12.04 13.05
C LEU A 178 12.65 11.42 14.38
N LYS A 179 11.44 10.86 14.45
CA LYS A 179 10.94 10.20 15.67
C LYS A 179 11.82 9.03 16.11
N LYS A 180 12.38 8.29 15.14
CA LYS A 180 13.24 7.13 15.41
C LYS A 180 14.67 7.53 15.77
N THR A 181 15.20 8.62 15.20
CA THR A 181 16.59 9.05 15.44
C THR A 181 16.73 9.96 16.64
N LEU A 182 15.80 10.90 16.85
CA LEU A 182 15.93 11.93 17.88
C LEU A 182 15.48 11.45 19.26
N HIS A 183 14.46 10.59 19.34
CA HIS A 183 13.90 10.12 20.62
C HIS A 183 13.64 11.26 21.64
N ARG A 184 14.56 11.48 22.61
CA ARG A 184 14.50 12.53 23.65
C ARG A 184 15.59 13.61 23.51
N SER A 185 16.37 13.59 22.44
CA SER A 185 17.43 14.59 22.21
C SER A 185 16.81 15.98 22.01
N LEU A 186 17.32 16.97 22.74
CA LEU A 186 17.05 18.38 22.46
C LEU A 186 18.11 18.86 21.48
N LEU A 187 17.69 19.41 20.36
CA LEU A 187 18.57 19.93 19.33
C LEU A 187 18.46 21.45 19.26
N ASN A 188 19.58 22.13 19.02
CA ASN A 188 19.61 23.55 18.71
C ASN A 188 19.23 23.81 17.24
N ALA A 189 19.18 25.09 16.84
CA ALA A 189 18.77 25.46 15.47
C ALA A 189 19.68 24.88 14.38
N ASP A 190 21.00 24.87 14.58
CA ASP A 190 21.96 24.38 13.60
C ASP A 190 21.95 22.86 13.49
N GLU A 191 21.81 22.16 14.62
CA GLU A 191 21.67 20.72 14.70
C GLU A 191 20.37 20.25 14.05
N THR A 192 19.25 20.95 14.28
CA THR A 192 17.97 20.62 13.64
C THR A 192 18.04 20.82 12.12
N MET A 193 18.66 21.91 11.65
CA MET A 193 18.86 22.15 10.23
C MET A 193 19.70 21.04 9.59
N THR A 194 20.83 20.70 10.21
CA THR A 194 21.72 19.64 9.73
C THR A 194 21.00 18.29 9.66
N MET A 195 20.25 17.93 10.71
CA MET A 195 19.46 16.69 10.74
C MET A 195 18.38 16.65 9.66
N LEU A 196 17.72 17.78 9.38
CA LEU A 196 16.73 17.87 8.30
C LEU A 196 17.38 17.68 6.93
N CYS A 197 18.55 18.30 6.69
CA CYS A 197 19.30 18.11 5.45
C CYS A 197 19.71 16.65 5.23
N GLU A 198 20.14 15.94 6.29
CA GLU A 198 20.48 14.52 6.20
C GLU A 198 19.25 13.65 5.89
N VAL A 199 18.13 13.88 6.58
CA VAL A 199 16.89 13.14 6.32
C VAL A 199 16.37 13.42 4.90
N GLU A 200 16.43 14.67 4.44
CA GLU A 200 16.10 15.05 3.07
C GLU A 200 16.97 14.27 2.06
N SER A 201 18.29 14.27 2.28
CA SER A 201 19.26 13.54 1.45
C SER A 201 18.90 12.06 1.32
N GLN A 202 18.58 11.41 2.45
CA GLN A 202 18.19 10.00 2.47
C GLN A 202 16.86 9.74 1.74
N ILE A 203 15.86 10.61 1.91
CA ILE A 203 14.58 10.48 1.21
C ILE A 203 14.75 10.66 -0.30
N ASN A 204 15.63 11.57 -0.71
CA ASN A 204 15.95 11.84 -2.10
C ASN A 204 16.87 10.77 -2.74
N ALA A 205 17.57 9.97 -1.94
CA ALA A 205 18.29 8.77 -2.36
C ALA A 205 17.38 7.55 -2.61
N ARG A 206 16.09 7.60 -2.25
CA ARG A 206 15.18 6.46 -2.35
C ARG A 206 14.98 6.00 -3.80
N HIS A 207 15.03 4.70 -4.03
CA HIS A 207 14.71 4.12 -5.34
C HIS A 207 13.21 4.30 -5.66
N LEU A 208 12.89 4.75 -6.87
CA LEU A 208 11.50 4.91 -7.35
C LEU A 208 10.97 3.68 -8.09
N THR A 209 11.85 2.77 -8.52
CA THR A 209 11.48 1.57 -9.28
C THR A 209 11.61 0.32 -8.41
N PHE A 210 10.69 -0.63 -8.60
CA PHE A 210 10.81 -1.96 -7.99
C PHE A 210 11.89 -2.74 -8.75
N GLU A 211 12.97 -3.08 -8.07
CA GLU A 211 14.09 -3.82 -8.62
C GLU A 211 13.66 -5.27 -8.96
N LYS A 212 13.38 -5.52 -10.24
CA LYS A 212 13.23 -6.89 -10.79
C LYS A 212 14.07 -7.14 -12.04
N ILE A 213 14.74 -6.13 -12.57
CA ILE A 213 15.57 -6.28 -13.77
C ILE A 213 17.00 -6.49 -13.28
N ARG A 214 17.47 -7.74 -13.34
CA ARG A 214 18.89 -8.08 -13.14
C ARG A 214 19.74 -7.08 -13.95
N GLY A 215 20.55 -6.28 -13.27
CA GLY A 215 21.63 -5.52 -13.91
C GLY A 215 21.45 -4.02 -14.12
N THR A 216 20.40 -3.35 -13.63
CA THR A 216 20.41 -1.87 -13.60
C THR A 216 21.35 -1.40 -12.49
N ARG A 217 22.62 -1.11 -12.82
CA ARG A 217 23.67 -0.71 -11.84
C ARG A 217 23.36 0.61 -11.11
N ASN A 218 22.46 1.45 -11.63
CA ASN A 218 22.03 2.72 -11.03
C ASN A 218 20.49 2.84 -11.02
N PRO A 219 19.81 2.57 -9.90
CA PRO A 219 18.37 2.77 -9.78
C PRO A 219 18.01 4.26 -9.86
N ILE A 220 16.87 4.59 -10.49
CA ILE A 220 16.37 5.97 -10.56
C ILE A 220 15.89 6.40 -9.17
N THR A 221 16.35 7.57 -8.73
CA THR A 221 16.05 8.20 -7.43
C THR A 221 15.61 9.66 -7.64
N PRO A 222 14.93 10.30 -6.67
CA PRO A 222 14.63 11.74 -6.73
C PRO A 222 15.85 12.63 -7.01
N PHE A 223 17.06 12.27 -6.55
CA PHE A 223 18.29 13.01 -6.89
C PHE A 223 18.53 13.17 -8.38
N HIS A 224 18.15 12.18 -9.19
CA HIS A 224 18.29 12.25 -10.64
C HIS A 224 17.43 13.35 -11.26
N PHE A 225 16.37 13.79 -10.59
CA PHE A 225 15.52 14.89 -11.04
C PHE A 225 15.97 16.22 -10.43
N LEU A 226 16.34 16.24 -9.16
CA LEU A 226 16.69 17.46 -8.42
C LEU A 226 18.10 17.98 -8.73
N ARG A 227 19.08 17.08 -8.79
CA ARG A 227 20.50 17.42 -9.04
C ARG A 227 20.95 16.97 -10.44
N GLY A 228 20.15 16.14 -11.10
CA GLY A 228 20.50 15.47 -12.35
C GLY A 228 21.61 14.41 -12.23
N ARG A 229 22.12 14.12 -11.02
CA ARG A 229 23.20 13.16 -10.77
C ARG A 229 22.72 12.10 -9.76
N PRO A 230 23.26 10.87 -9.79
CA PRO A 230 22.97 9.88 -8.75
C PRO A 230 23.40 10.42 -7.37
N PRO A 231 22.85 9.87 -6.26
CA PRO A 231 23.36 10.17 -4.92
C PRO A 231 24.87 9.94 -4.91
N GLU A 232 25.62 10.91 -4.38
CA GLU A 232 27.04 10.73 -4.13
C GLU A 232 27.16 9.61 -3.09
N VAL A 233 27.46 8.38 -3.55
CA VAL A 233 28.11 7.40 -2.68
C VAL A 233 29.41 8.08 -2.31
N ASN A 234 29.64 8.32 -1.00
CA ASN A 234 30.83 8.92 -0.44
C ASN A 234 32.09 8.38 -1.14
N THR A 235 32.43 9.00 -2.25
CA THR A 235 33.67 8.83 -2.96
C THR A 235 34.42 10.03 -2.44
N THR A 236 35.44 9.75 -1.65
CA THR A 236 36.46 10.71 -1.25
C THR A 236 37.04 11.29 -2.54
N VAL A 237 36.42 12.35 -3.07
CA VAL A 237 36.98 13.08 -4.20
C VAL A 237 38.12 13.87 -3.59
N GLU A 238 39.34 13.37 -3.79
CA GLU A 238 40.56 14.12 -3.61
C GLU A 238 40.40 15.45 -4.36
N LYS A 239 40.58 16.55 -3.64
CA LYS A 239 40.52 17.90 -4.20
C LYS A 239 41.73 18.08 -5.10
N ASP A 240 41.66 17.59 -6.34
CA ASP A 240 42.69 17.89 -7.32
C ASP A 240 42.58 19.36 -7.74
N ASP A 241 43.76 20.00 -7.75
CA ASP A 241 43.98 21.43 -7.87
C ASP A 241 43.31 22.05 -9.11
N LEU A 242 42.36 22.96 -8.86
CA LEU A 242 41.68 23.75 -9.88
C LEU A 242 42.63 24.77 -10.51
N GLY A 243 43.38 24.34 -11.52
CA GLY A 243 44.21 25.24 -12.33
C GLY A 243 44.17 24.87 -13.81
N THR A 244 43.72 25.81 -14.63
CA THR A 244 44.06 26.07 -16.05
C THR A 244 42.83 26.20 -16.97
N SER A 245 42.88 27.18 -17.89
CA SER A 245 41.84 27.50 -18.90
C SER A 245 41.36 26.29 -19.74
N ALA A 246 42.23 25.29 -19.96
CA ALA A 246 41.88 24.02 -20.63
C ALA A 246 40.76 23.25 -19.88
N PHE A 247 40.66 23.43 -18.55
CA PHE A 247 39.61 22.86 -17.71
C PHE A 247 38.23 23.41 -18.04
N ALA A 248 38.11 24.69 -18.41
CA ALA A 248 36.81 25.31 -18.74
C ALA A 248 36.19 24.72 -20.02
N ALA A 249 37.02 24.44 -21.03
CA ALA A 249 36.56 23.80 -22.27
C ALA A 249 36.11 22.35 -22.02
N GLU A 250 36.86 21.61 -21.20
CA GLU A 250 36.50 20.25 -20.80
C GLU A 250 35.22 20.21 -19.95
N LEU A 251 35.08 21.14 -18.98
CA LEU A 251 33.84 21.31 -18.21
C LEU A 251 32.63 21.59 -19.11
N THR A 252 32.82 22.42 -20.14
CA THR A 252 31.75 22.75 -21.10
C THR A 252 31.34 21.53 -21.93
N LYS A 253 32.31 20.77 -22.46
CA LYS A 253 32.04 19.51 -23.17
C LYS A 253 31.34 18.49 -22.27
N ARG A 254 31.81 18.35 -21.04
CA ARG A 254 31.22 17.43 -20.05
C ARG A 254 29.81 17.85 -19.67
N TRP A 255 29.54 19.15 -19.54
CA TRP A 255 28.19 19.67 -19.30
C TRP A 255 27.26 19.45 -20.51
N GLN A 256 27.73 19.62 -21.74
CA GLN A 256 26.97 19.30 -22.95
C GLN A 256 26.63 17.82 -23.03
N HIS A 257 27.60 16.94 -22.79
CA HIS A 257 27.39 15.49 -22.72
C HIS A 257 26.34 15.15 -21.65
N TYR A 258 26.46 15.75 -20.47
CA TYR A 258 25.53 15.57 -19.37
C TYR A 258 24.09 15.99 -19.73
N ARG A 259 23.90 17.10 -20.44
CA ARG A 259 22.56 17.51 -20.93
C ARG A 259 21.95 16.49 -21.90
N VAL A 260 22.75 15.86 -22.75
CA VAL A 260 22.30 14.79 -23.65
C VAL A 260 21.85 13.57 -22.84
N VAL A 261 22.64 13.15 -21.85
CA VAL A 261 22.30 12.03 -20.96
C VAL A 261 21.02 12.32 -20.16
N LEU A 262 20.88 13.54 -19.61
CA LEU A 262 19.66 13.99 -18.93
C LEU A 262 18.43 13.93 -19.85
N SER A 263 18.57 14.40 -21.09
CA SER A 263 17.49 14.34 -22.09
C SER A 263 17.08 12.89 -22.38
N GLN A 264 18.05 11.99 -22.55
CA GLN A 264 17.79 10.56 -22.74
C GLN A 264 17.10 9.93 -21.53
N LEU A 265 17.53 10.28 -20.31
CA LEU A 265 16.90 9.82 -19.07
C LEU A 265 15.44 10.26 -18.99
N TRP A 266 15.16 11.54 -19.26
CA TRP A 266 13.81 12.08 -19.28
C TRP A 266 12.93 11.39 -20.33
N ASN A 267 13.47 11.13 -21.52
CA ASN A 267 12.74 10.41 -22.58
C ASN A 267 12.45 8.97 -22.19
N ARG A 268 13.42 8.28 -21.57
CA ARG A 268 13.25 6.91 -21.08
C ARG A 268 12.25 6.83 -19.95
N TRP A 269 12.31 7.74 -18.97
CA TRP A 269 11.36 7.79 -17.87
C TRP A 269 9.93 8.05 -18.36
N LYS A 270 9.73 9.01 -19.29
CA LYS A 270 8.42 9.22 -19.92
C LYS A 270 7.94 7.94 -20.61
N LYS A 271 8.80 7.29 -21.40
CA LYS A 271 8.41 6.09 -22.15
C LYS A 271 8.15 4.86 -21.28
N GLU A 272 8.93 4.64 -20.23
CA GLU A 272 8.86 3.42 -19.41
C GLU A 272 7.95 3.55 -18.19
N TYR A 273 7.93 4.72 -17.54
CA TYR A 273 7.18 4.93 -16.30
C TYR A 273 5.78 5.49 -16.57
N VAL A 274 5.64 6.51 -17.43
CA VAL A 274 4.33 7.10 -17.74
C VAL A 274 3.45 6.12 -18.51
N VAL A 275 4.01 5.41 -19.50
CA VAL A 275 3.24 4.38 -20.25
C VAL A 275 2.85 3.21 -19.35
N LYS A 276 3.71 2.76 -18.41
CA LYS A 276 3.32 1.73 -17.44
C LYS A 276 2.24 2.22 -16.48
N ALA A 277 2.34 3.47 -16.04
CA ALA A 277 1.30 4.11 -15.24
C ALA A 277 -0.06 4.09 -15.97
N GLU A 278 -0.09 4.44 -17.26
CA GLU A 278 -1.29 4.35 -18.11
C GLU A 278 -1.84 2.91 -18.19
N THR A 279 -0.98 1.90 -18.43
CA THR A 279 -1.43 0.49 -18.49
C THR A 279 -1.98 -0.04 -17.16
N HIS A 280 -1.58 0.55 -16.03
CA HIS A 280 -2.11 0.24 -14.71
C HIS A 280 -3.33 1.09 -14.33
N GLY A 281 -3.93 1.82 -15.28
CA GLY A 281 -5.18 2.56 -15.09
C GLY A 281 -5.02 3.98 -14.53
N LEU A 282 -3.84 4.58 -14.65
CA LEU A 282 -3.66 6.00 -14.35
C LEU A 282 -4.01 6.78 -15.64
N GLU A 283 -5.23 7.31 -15.72
CA GLU A 283 -5.68 8.16 -16.84
C GLU A 283 -4.74 9.35 -17.09
N LYS A 284 -4.67 9.82 -18.34
CA LYS A 284 -3.80 10.95 -18.76
C LYS A 284 -4.05 12.23 -17.95
N ASP A 285 -5.27 12.40 -17.43
CA ASP A 285 -5.67 13.53 -16.60
C ASP A 285 -5.37 13.32 -15.10
N ASN A 286 -4.59 12.30 -14.73
CA ASN A 286 -4.23 12.07 -13.33
C ASN A 286 -3.35 13.21 -12.79
N PRO A 287 -3.81 13.98 -11.79
CA PRO A 287 -3.06 15.12 -11.25
C PRO A 287 -1.69 14.75 -10.66
N LEU A 288 -1.46 13.48 -10.32
CA LEU A 288 -0.14 12.99 -9.88
C LEU A 288 0.94 13.06 -10.97
N LEU A 289 0.56 12.96 -12.26
CA LEU A 289 1.50 13.15 -13.37
C LEU A 289 1.84 14.64 -13.54
N LEU A 290 0.85 15.52 -13.43
CA LEU A 290 1.04 16.98 -13.52
C LEU A 290 1.91 17.52 -12.37
N ALA A 291 1.80 16.96 -11.16
CA ALA A 291 2.59 17.40 -10.00
C ALA A 291 4.11 17.16 -10.16
N ILE A 292 4.53 16.16 -10.94
CA ILE A 292 5.96 15.88 -11.19
C ILE A 292 6.55 16.83 -12.25
N PHE A 293 5.74 17.38 -13.15
CA PHE A 293 6.21 18.32 -14.18
C PHE A 293 6.52 19.74 -13.65
N TYR A 294 6.13 20.06 -12.41
CA TYR A 294 6.30 21.40 -11.82
C TYR A 294 7.27 21.46 -10.63
N LEU A 295 8.07 20.41 -10.39
CA LEU A 295 9.27 20.48 -9.55
C LEU A 295 10.50 20.73 -10.42
#